data_AF-A0A7X2MS86-F1
#
_entry.id   AF-A0A7X2MS86-F1
#
_cell.length_a   1.000
_cell.length_b   1.000
_cell.length_c   1.000
_cell.angle_alpha   90.00
_cell.angle_beta   90.00
_cell.angle_gamma   90.00
#
_symmetry.space_group_name_H-M   'P 1'
#
loop_
_entity.id
_entity.type
_entity.pdbx_description
1 polymer ?
#
loop_
_entity_poly.entity_id
_entity_poly.type
_entity_poly.pdbx_seq_one_letter_code
_entity_poly.pdbx_strand_id
1 'polypeptide(L)' 'FPASVTLDIRMTLLMRDDRMGSFEGDIHYGTQRLASGRLNTYQPNEAELQQLMSQGNQP' A
#
# COMPACT_ATOMS: atom_id res chain seq x y z
N PHE A 1 5.59 0.77 20.89
CA PHE A 1 6.82 0.03 20.55
C PHE A 1 8.01 0.98 20.68
N PRO A 2 9.21 0.51 21.04
CA PRO A 2 10.39 1.37 21.24
C PRO A 2 10.87 2.03 19.94
N ALA A 3 11.67 3.09 20.06
CA ALA A 3 12.39 3.65 18.92
C ALA A 3 13.45 2.65 18.40
N SER A 4 13.80 2.75 17.11
CA SER A 4 14.83 1.94 16.45
C SER A 4 14.61 0.43 16.47
N VAL A 5 13.36 -0.02 16.61
CA VAL A 5 13.03 -1.44 16.44
C VAL A 5 12.79 -1.79 14.98
N THR A 6 13.09 -3.03 14.62
CA THR A 6 12.69 -3.59 13.33
C THR A 6 11.22 -3.98 13.37
N LEU A 7 10.48 -3.54 12.36
CA LEU A 7 9.10 -3.97 12.12
C LEU A 7 9.07 -5.00 11.01
N ASP A 8 8.29 -6.04 11.19
CA ASP A 8 7.99 -7.03 10.15
C ASP A 8 6.67 -6.63 9.49
N ILE A 9 6.72 -6.29 8.21
CA ILE A 9 5.57 -5.89 7.41
C ILE A 9 5.33 -6.98 6.38
N ARG A 10 4.17 -7.62 6.45
CA ARG A 10 3.78 -8.70 5.55
C ARG A 10 2.58 -8.27 4.73
N MET A 11 2.64 -8.53 3.43
CA MET A 11 1.56 -8.23 2.51
C MET A 11 1.14 -9.52 1.80
N THR A 12 -0.14 -9.83 1.86
CA THR A 12 -0.77 -10.95 1.17
C THR A 12 -1.62 -10.41 0.03
N LEU A 13 -1.35 -10.84 -1.20
CA LEU A 13 -2.16 -10.48 -2.36
C LEU A 13 -3.51 -11.20 -2.27
N LEU A 14 -4.61 -10.43 -2.32
CA LEU A 14 -5.98 -10.95 -2.34
C LEU A 14 -6.54 -11.00 -3.77
N MET A 15 -6.32 -9.94 -4.53
CA MET A 15 -6.82 -9.78 -5.89
C MET A 15 -5.85 -8.92 -6.70
N ARG A 16 -5.69 -9.25 -7.97
CA ARG A 16 -4.96 -8.43 -8.94
C ARG A 16 -5.69 -8.43 -10.27
N ASP A 17 -5.87 -7.24 -10.83
CA ASP A 17 -6.18 -7.04 -12.24
C ASP A 17 -5.01 -6.32 -12.94
N ASP A 18 -5.20 -5.85 -14.18
CA ASP A 18 -4.15 -5.21 -14.98
C ASP A 18 -3.55 -3.96 -14.33
N ARG A 19 -4.31 -3.24 -13.49
CA ARG A 19 -3.90 -1.95 -12.91
C ARG A 19 -4.09 -1.87 -11.39
N MET A 20 -5.01 -2.64 -10.82
CA MET A 20 -5.37 -2.65 -9.43
C MET A 20 -4.80 -3.88 -8.71
N GLY A 21 -4.31 -3.66 -7.51
CA GLY A 21 -3.94 -4.71 -6.58
C GLY A 21 -4.66 -4.50 -5.25
N SER A 22 -5.21 -5.57 -4.68
CA SER A 22 -5.79 -5.56 -3.33
C SER A 22 -5.00 -6.51 -2.44
N PHE A 23 -4.60 -6.00 -1.29
CA PHE A 23 -3.76 -6.72 -0.34
C PHE A 23 -4.35 -6.65 1.06
N GLU A 24 -4.16 -7.72 1.82
CA GLU A 24 -4.24 -7.68 3.28
C GLU A 24 -2.82 -7.58 3.82
N GLY A 25 -2.60 -6.67 4.76
CA GLY A 25 -1.30 -6.41 5.34
C GLY A 25 -1.35 -6.45 6.86
N ASP A 26 -0.24 -6.86 7.46
CA ASP A 26 -0.03 -6.84 8.89
C ASP A 26 1.38 -6.38 9.25
N ILE A 27 1.47 -5.63 10.36
CA ILE A 27 2.70 -5.06 10.88
C ILE A 27 2.93 -5.63 12.26
N HIS A 28 4.12 -6.19 12.48
CA HIS A 28 4.50 -6.85 13.73
C HIS A 28 5.78 -6.26 14.33
N TYR A 29 5.88 -6.34 15.65
CA TYR A 29 7.12 -6.22 16.40
C TYR A 29 7.34 -7.52 17.18
N GLY A 30 8.30 -8.34 16.74
CA GLY A 30 8.46 -9.70 17.23
C GLY A 30 7.20 -10.53 16.96
N THR A 31 6.59 -11.08 18.01
CA THR A 31 5.34 -11.85 17.92
C THR A 31 4.08 -11.00 18.10
N GLN A 32 4.22 -9.72 18.45
CA GLN A 32 3.08 -8.84 18.67
C GLN A 32 2.64 -8.19 17.35
N ARG A 33 1.37 -8.40 16.98
CA ARG A 33 0.74 -7.64 15.88
C ARG A 33 0.41 -6.23 16.36
N LEU A 34 0.96 -5.24 15.67
CA LEU A 34 0.75 -3.82 15.96
C LEU A 34 -0.39 -3.22 15.13
N ALA A 35 -0.51 -3.64 13.87
CA ALA A 35 -1.55 -3.18 12.96
C ALA A 35 -1.90 -4.25 11.93
N SER A 36 -3.09 -4.14 11.37
CA SER A 36 -3.53 -4.90 10.19
C SER A 36 -4.49 -4.04 9.38
N GLY A 37 -4.55 -4.27 8.07
CA GLY A 37 -5.47 -3.53 7.22
C GLY A 37 -5.51 -4.03 5.79
N ARG A 38 -6.40 -3.43 5.01
CA ARG A 38 -6.45 -3.61 3.56
C ARG A 38 -5.80 -2.44 2.85
N LEU A 39 -5.02 -2.74 1.82
CA LEU A 39 -4.42 -1.77 0.93
C LEU A 39 -4.88 -2.07 -0.49
N ASN A 40 -5.40 -1.05 -1.17
CA ASN A 40 -5.63 -1.10 -2.61
C ASN A 40 -4.61 -0.19 -3.29
N THR A 41 -3.99 -0.68 -4.35
CA THR A 41 -3.00 0.05 -5.14
C THR A 41 -3.50 0.19 -6.56
N TYR A 42 -3.24 1.34 -7.18
CA TYR A 42 -3.41 1.56 -8.61
C TYR A 42 -2.03 1.79 -9.24
N GLN A 43 -1.72 1.06 -10.31
CA GLN A 43 -0.48 1.17 -11.07
C GLN A 43 -0.76 1.76 -12.46
N PRO A 44 -0.80 3.10 -12.57
CA PRO A 44 -1.03 3.76 -13.85
C PRO A 44 0.12 3.51 -14.83
N ASN A 45 -0.17 3.61 -16.12
CA ASN A 45 0.85 3.85 -17.13
C ASN A 45 1.27 5.33 -17.17
N GLU A 46 2.25 5.65 -18.02
CA GLU A 46 2.80 7.01 -18.13
C GLU A 46 1.75 8.06 -18.52
N ALA A 47 0.87 7.76 -19.49
CA ALA A 47 -0.18 8.68 -19.91
C ALA A 47 -1.22 8.92 -18.81
N GLU A 48 -1.65 7.84 -18.13
CA GLU A 48 -2.57 7.92 -16.98
C GLU A 48 -1.94 8.68 -15.81
N LEU A 49 -0.64 8.50 -15.56
CA LEU A 49 0.08 9.22 -14.51
C LEU A 49 0.15 10.73 -14.79
N GLN A 50 0.45 11.12 -16.03
CA GLN A 50 0.45 12.53 -16.45
C GLN A 50 -0.94 13.16 -16.25
N GLN A 51 -2.01 12.43 -16.61
CA GLN A 51 -3.38 12.89 -16.38
C GLN A 51 -3.70 13.04 -14.89
N LEU A 52 -3.31 12.09 -14.04
CA LEU A 52 -3.52 12.19 -12.58
C LEU A 52 -2.79 13.38 -11.96
N MET A 53 -1.54 13.64 -12.38
CA MET A 53 -0.78 14.80 -11.91
C MET A 53 -1.42 16.13 -12.32
N SER A 54 -2.04 16.20 -13.51
CA SER A 54 -2.78 17.39 -13.94
C SER A 54 -4.08 17.61 -13.16
N GLN A 55 -4.71 16.55 -12.65
CA GLN A 55 -5.93 16.64 -11.83
C GLN A 55 -5.67 17.13 -10.40
N GLY A 56 -4.52 16.79 -9.82
CA GLY A 56 -4.11 17.26 -8.49
C GLY A 56 -3.76 18.76 -8.40
N ASN A 57 -3.81 19.47 -9.54
CA ASN A 57 -3.44 20.89 -9.66
C ASN A 57 -4.67 21.81 -9.83
N GLN A 58 -5.87 21.34 -9.47
CA GLN A 58 -7.04 22.21 -9.36
C GLN A 58 -6.94 23.06 -8.08
N PRO A 59 -7.06 24.41 -8.17
CA PRO A 59 -6.99 25.30 -7.01
C PRO A 59 -8.12 25.10 -6.01
#